data_AF-A0A8K1FX65-F1
#
_entry.id   AF-A0A8K1FX65-F1
#
_cell.length_a   1.000
_cell.length_b   1.000
_cell.length_c   1.000
_cell.angle_alpha   90.00
_cell.angle_beta   90.00
_cell.angle_gamma   90.00
#
_symmetry.space_group_name_H-M   'P 1'
#
loop_
_entity.id
_entity.type
_entity.pdbx_description
1 polymer ?
#
loop_
_entity_poly.entity_id
_entity_poly.type
_entity_poly.pdbx_seq_one_letter_code
_entity_poly.pdbx_strand_id
1 'polypeptide(L)'
;MDLLQSLQLLARDNLTFFSPSRSTSGTSRRFADAFASLLQHGRHLGPALAHLSQVAPNFDLDEATPGNGYRSLIQVVQVCLDRAVERSRYVASHRKSLFFRAGANAAEIEAVAAALGQLRALLVLAGKMAEMAKPGRLFPDVEEEEEEEEEKEEEEEELEGGISEVVLREYSTMQNGCFYGRCLGFQVRSGGIFGGFREIWGIFWEF
;
A
#
# COMPACT_ATOMS: atom_id res chain seq x y z
N MET A 1 -10.49 -5.69 18.32
CA MET A 1 -10.83 -4.33 17.84
C MET A 1 -10.22 -4.21 16.45
N ASP A 2 -10.95 -3.70 15.46
CA ASP A 2 -10.45 -3.51 14.10
C ASP A 2 -9.17 -2.63 14.10
N LEU A 3 -8.18 -2.96 13.25
CA LEU A 3 -6.91 -2.23 13.14
C LEU A 3 -7.15 -0.79 12.70
N LEU A 4 -8.07 -0.56 11.77
CA LEU A 4 -8.42 0.79 11.30
C LEU A 4 -9.04 1.63 12.41
N GLN A 5 -9.99 1.06 13.16
CA GLN A 5 -10.57 1.73 14.33
C GLN A 5 -9.49 2.06 15.38
N SER A 6 -8.60 1.11 15.65
CA SER A 6 -7.49 1.30 16.60
C SER A 6 -6.56 2.43 16.17
N LEU A 7 -6.20 2.47 14.87
CA LEU A 7 -5.38 3.53 14.30
C LEU A 7 -6.06 4.89 14.42
N GLN A 8 -7.36 4.98 14.10
CA GLN A 8 -8.10 6.23 14.19
C GLN A 8 -8.18 6.78 15.62
N LEU A 9 -8.40 5.91 16.60
CA LEU A 9 -8.44 6.31 18.01
C LEU A 9 -7.07 6.82 18.49
N LEU A 10 -6.00 6.05 18.25
CA LEU A 10 -4.64 6.40 18.67
C LEU A 10 -4.11 7.64 17.96
N ALA A 11 -4.33 7.76 16.64
CA ALA A 11 -3.89 8.91 15.88
C ALA A 11 -4.61 10.19 16.32
N ARG A 12 -5.92 10.12 16.64
CA ARG A 12 -6.67 11.27 17.18
C ARG A 12 -6.17 11.70 18.56
N ASP A 13 -5.92 10.75 19.45
CA ASP A 13 -5.38 11.05 20.78
C ASP A 13 -4.00 11.72 20.67
N ASN A 14 -3.10 11.18 19.85
CA ASN A 14 -1.79 11.77 19.62
C ASN A 14 -1.85 13.15 18.93
N LEU A 15 -2.71 13.31 17.92
CA LEU A 15 -2.94 14.61 17.28
C LEU A 15 -3.38 15.66 18.31
N THR A 16 -4.29 15.29 19.21
CA THR A 16 -4.77 16.18 20.27
C THR A 16 -3.65 16.58 21.24
N PHE A 17 -2.75 15.65 21.56
CA PHE A 17 -1.61 15.91 22.44
C PHE A 17 -0.58 16.86 21.81
N PHE A 18 -0.24 16.65 20.53
CA PHE A 18 0.77 17.43 19.81
C PHE A 18 0.21 18.69 19.12
N SER A 19 -1.09 18.96 19.26
CA SER A 19 -1.74 20.12 18.66
C SER A 19 -1.05 21.44 19.05
N PRO A 20 -1.00 22.44 18.15
CA PRO A 20 -0.26 23.69 18.35
C PRO A 20 -0.64 24.47 19.62
N SER A 21 -1.88 24.31 20.11
CA SER A 21 -2.36 24.92 21.35
C SER A 21 -1.64 24.41 22.61
N ARG A 22 -0.95 23.26 22.54
CA ARG A 22 -0.20 22.66 23.66
C ARG A 22 1.31 22.78 23.54
N SER A 23 1.83 22.99 22.33
CA SER A 23 3.28 23.08 22.09
C SER A 23 3.60 23.72 20.74
N THR A 24 4.47 24.73 20.73
CA THR A 24 4.92 25.45 19.53
C THR A 24 6.20 24.88 18.93
N SER A 25 6.69 23.74 19.43
CA SER A 25 7.94 23.14 18.92
C SER A 25 7.75 22.61 17.49
N GLY A 26 8.80 22.72 16.67
CA GLY A 26 8.79 22.17 15.30
C GLY A 26 8.52 20.66 15.27
N THR A 27 8.98 19.91 16.28
CA THR A 27 8.71 18.47 16.38
C THR A 27 7.27 18.15 16.73
N SER A 28 6.62 18.97 17.59
CA SER A 28 5.20 18.80 17.90
C SER A 28 4.33 19.00 16.67
N ARG A 29 4.65 20.02 15.85
CA ARG A 29 3.97 20.24 14.57
C ARG A 29 4.13 19.06 13.62
N ARG A 30 5.35 18.54 13.48
CA ARG A 30 5.63 17.33 12.68
C ARG A 30 4.76 16.13 13.08
N PHE A 31 4.63 15.86 14.39
CA PHE A 31 3.72 14.82 14.87
C PHE A 31 2.27 15.13 14.52
N ALA A 32 1.80 16.36 14.75
CA ALA A 32 0.43 16.75 14.46
C ALA A 32 0.11 16.54 12.97
N ASP A 33 0.98 17.01 12.07
CA ASP A 33 0.83 16.85 10.63
C ASP A 33 0.80 15.36 10.24
N ALA A 34 1.73 14.55 10.77
CA ALA A 34 1.80 13.12 10.46
C ALA A 34 0.59 12.32 10.99
N PHE A 35 0.10 12.59 12.20
CA PHE A 35 -1.10 11.96 12.73
C PHE A 35 -2.38 12.42 12.02
N ALA A 36 -2.43 13.67 11.56
CA ALA A 36 -3.52 14.14 10.71
C ALA A 36 -3.55 13.38 9.37
N SER A 37 -2.39 13.17 8.74
CA SER A 37 -2.28 12.34 7.53
C SER A 37 -2.72 10.89 7.77
N LEU A 38 -2.29 10.27 8.87
CA LEU A 38 -2.74 8.91 9.24
C LEU A 38 -4.27 8.83 9.40
N LEU A 39 -4.90 9.83 10.03
CA LEU A 39 -6.36 9.89 10.16
C LEU A 39 -7.04 10.00 8.79
N GLN A 40 -6.50 10.83 7.90
CA GLN A 40 -7.02 10.98 6.54
C GLN A 40 -6.92 9.67 5.77
N HIS A 41 -5.73 9.05 5.72
CA HIS A 41 -5.52 7.79 5.03
C HIS A 41 -6.40 6.67 5.61
N GLY A 42 -6.45 6.53 6.93
CA GLY A 42 -7.25 5.50 7.61
C GLY A 42 -8.76 5.58 7.34
N ARG A 43 -9.31 6.77 7.06
CA ARG A 43 -10.74 6.91 6.68
C ARG A 43 -11.04 6.34 5.30
N HIS A 44 -10.11 6.47 4.36
CA HIS A 44 -10.32 6.07 2.98
C HIS A 44 -9.80 4.66 2.66
N LEU A 45 -8.92 4.11 3.51
CA LEU A 45 -8.34 2.79 3.30
C LEU A 45 -9.36 1.66 3.46
N GLY A 46 -10.31 1.79 4.40
CA GLY A 46 -11.33 0.78 4.68
C GLY A 46 -12.17 0.41 3.45
N PRO A 47 -12.85 1.38 2.80
CA PRO A 47 -13.61 1.12 1.58
C PRO A 47 -12.76 0.53 0.44
N ALA A 48 -11.53 1.03 0.24
CA ALA A 48 -10.64 0.53 -0.81
C ALA A 48 -10.20 -0.92 -0.56
N LEU A 49 -9.86 -1.26 0.67
CA LEU A 49 -9.55 -2.64 1.07
C LEU A 49 -10.75 -3.57 0.91
N ALA A 50 -11.93 -3.12 1.32
CA ALA A 50 -13.15 -3.91 1.20
C ALA A 50 -13.48 -4.22 -0.27
N HIS A 51 -13.39 -3.21 -1.13
CA HIS A 51 -13.59 -3.37 -2.57
C HIS A 51 -12.59 -4.37 -3.17
N LEU A 52 -11.29 -4.14 -2.96
CA LEU A 52 -10.27 -5.01 -3.56
C LEU A 52 -10.35 -6.44 -3.01
N SER A 53 -10.71 -6.62 -1.74
CA SER A 53 -10.89 -7.96 -1.14
C SER A 53 -12.07 -8.73 -1.74
N GLN A 54 -13.09 -8.05 -2.26
CA GLN A 54 -14.23 -8.69 -2.92
C GLN A 54 -13.87 -9.16 -4.33
N VAL A 55 -13.07 -8.40 -5.07
CA VAL A 55 -12.71 -8.72 -6.46
C VAL A 55 -11.47 -9.61 -6.57
N ALA A 56 -10.55 -9.55 -5.60
CA ALA A 56 -9.29 -10.30 -5.64
C ALA A 56 -9.44 -11.80 -5.94
N PRO A 57 -10.44 -12.54 -5.41
CA PRO A 57 -10.59 -13.97 -5.71
C PRO A 57 -10.78 -14.26 -7.21
N ASN A 58 -11.32 -13.33 -8.00
CA ASN A 58 -11.54 -13.50 -9.44
C ASN A 58 -10.23 -13.54 -10.25
N PHE A 59 -9.10 -13.27 -9.60
CA PHE A 59 -7.77 -13.21 -10.20
C PHE A 59 -6.83 -14.25 -9.60
N ASP A 60 -7.33 -15.17 -8.77
CA ASP A 60 -6.57 -16.34 -8.36
C ASP A 60 -6.36 -17.29 -9.55
N LEU A 61 -5.24 -18.02 -9.54
CA LEU A 61 -4.90 -18.96 -10.61
C LEU A 61 -5.92 -20.12 -10.63
N ASP A 62 -6.23 -20.66 -9.46
CA ASP A 62 -7.24 -21.70 -9.24
C ASP A 62 -7.63 -21.75 -7.74
N GLU A 63 -8.65 -22.54 -7.39
CA GLU A 63 -9.15 -22.65 -5.99
C GLU A 63 -8.12 -23.20 -5.00
N ALA A 64 -7.17 -24.02 -5.46
CA ALA A 64 -6.09 -24.58 -4.66
C ALA A 64 -4.85 -23.67 -4.57
N THR A 65 -4.75 -22.66 -5.45
CA THR A 65 -3.63 -21.73 -5.54
C THR A 65 -4.08 -20.26 -5.36
N PRO A 66 -4.54 -19.86 -4.15
CA PRO A 66 -4.90 -18.47 -3.86
C PRO A 66 -3.63 -17.62 -3.69
N GLY A 67 -3.29 -16.80 -4.68
CA GLY A 67 -1.93 -16.22 -4.74
C GLY A 67 -1.71 -15.12 -5.77
N ASN A 68 -2.64 -14.18 -5.90
CA ASN A 68 -2.51 -13.11 -6.89
C ASN A 68 -1.91 -11.79 -6.34
N GLY A 69 -1.58 -10.87 -7.27
CA GLY A 69 -1.00 -9.56 -6.95
C GLY A 69 -1.87 -8.70 -6.03
N TYR A 70 -3.20 -8.76 -6.18
CA TYR A 70 -4.13 -8.01 -5.32
C TYR A 70 -4.17 -8.55 -3.89
N ARG A 71 -4.15 -9.88 -3.70
CA ARG A 71 -4.05 -10.50 -2.36
C ARG A 71 -2.75 -10.10 -1.65
N SER A 72 -1.64 -10.10 -2.38
CA SER A 72 -0.34 -9.65 -1.88
C SER A 72 -0.38 -8.17 -1.47
N LEU A 73 -0.97 -7.31 -2.30
CA LEU A 73 -1.14 -5.89 -1.98
C LEU A 73 -1.99 -5.67 -0.72
N ILE A 74 -3.11 -6.38 -0.58
CA ILE A 74 -3.96 -6.35 0.62
C ILE A 74 -3.15 -6.72 1.87
N GLN A 75 -2.34 -7.79 1.79
CA GLN A 75 -1.50 -8.22 2.91
C GLN A 75 -0.45 -7.16 3.29
N VAL A 76 0.22 -6.55 2.31
CA VAL A 76 1.19 -5.47 2.56
C VAL A 76 0.52 -4.29 3.25
N VAL A 77 -0.69 -3.91 2.83
CA VAL A 77 -1.47 -2.85 3.48
C VAL A 77 -1.80 -3.20 4.93
N GLN A 78 -2.22 -4.44 5.19
CA GLN A 78 -2.51 -4.91 6.55
C GLN A 78 -1.28 -4.86 7.46
N VAL A 79 -0.12 -5.28 6.96
CA VAL A 79 1.16 -5.19 7.71
C VAL A 79 1.51 -3.72 8.00
N CYS A 80 1.34 -2.82 7.02
CA CYS A 80 1.60 -1.40 7.21
C CYS A 80 0.63 -0.77 8.23
N LEU A 81 -0.65 -1.17 8.22
CA LEU A 81 -1.65 -0.77 9.20
C LEU A 81 -1.28 -1.21 10.62
N ASP A 82 -0.91 -2.47 10.79
CA ASP A 82 -0.49 -2.99 12.10
C ASP A 82 0.70 -2.19 12.63
N ARG A 83 1.69 -1.92 11.77
CA ARG A 83 2.84 -1.08 12.09
C ARG A 83 2.42 0.34 12.51
N ALA A 84 1.45 0.95 11.82
CA ALA A 84 0.93 2.26 12.17
C ALA A 84 0.24 2.28 13.53
N VAL A 85 -0.51 1.23 13.86
CA VAL A 85 -1.14 1.05 15.18
C VAL A 85 -0.07 0.89 16.27
N GLU A 86 0.91 0.01 16.04
CA GLU A 86 2.01 -0.26 16.97
C GLU A 86 2.79 1.04 17.29
N ARG A 87 3.19 1.79 16.25
CA ARG A 87 3.93 3.04 16.43
C ARG A 87 3.09 4.13 17.08
N SER A 88 1.82 4.27 16.69
CA SER A 88 0.91 5.23 17.32
C SER A 88 0.71 4.93 18.81
N ARG A 89 0.61 3.64 19.18
CA ARG A 89 0.51 3.19 20.56
C ARG A 89 1.77 3.49 21.35
N TYR A 90 2.94 3.19 20.77
CA TYR A 90 4.23 3.49 21.39
C TYR A 90 4.35 4.99 21.73
N VAL A 91 4.03 5.86 20.77
CA VAL A 91 4.04 7.31 21.00
C VAL A 91 3.06 7.70 22.10
N ALA A 92 1.82 7.19 22.07
CA ALA A 92 0.81 7.51 23.08
C ALA A 92 1.28 7.18 24.51
N SER A 93 1.94 6.03 24.68
CA SER A 93 2.46 5.57 25.98
C SER A 93 3.71 6.31 26.45
N HIS A 94 4.57 6.77 25.55
CA HIS A 94 5.91 7.29 25.90
C HIS A 94 6.07 8.81 25.71
N ARG A 95 5.15 9.51 25.04
CA ARG A 95 5.24 10.94 24.71
C ARG A 95 5.46 11.91 25.89
N LYS A 96 5.25 11.47 27.14
CA LYS A 96 5.52 12.26 28.36
C LYS A 96 6.83 11.89 29.06
N SER A 97 7.52 10.85 28.60
CA SER A 97 8.77 10.38 29.19
C SER A 97 9.93 11.31 28.83
N LEU A 98 10.82 11.56 29.79
CA LEU A 98 12.05 12.34 29.57
C LEU A 98 13.01 11.68 28.56
N PHE A 99 12.93 10.35 28.41
CA PHE A 99 13.76 9.59 27.45
C PHE A 99 13.10 9.45 26.08
N PHE A 100 11.95 10.09 25.85
CA PHE A 100 11.25 10.02 24.57
C PHE A 100 12.02 10.78 23.49
N ARG A 101 12.58 10.03 22.53
CA ARG A 101 13.31 10.60 21.39
C ARG A 101 12.34 11.18 20.37
N ALA A 102 11.79 12.35 20.66
CA ALA A 102 10.69 12.95 19.90
C ALA A 102 10.99 13.09 18.40
N GLY A 103 12.17 13.60 18.03
CA GLY A 103 12.53 13.79 16.62
C GLY A 103 12.61 12.50 15.80
N ALA A 104 13.13 11.42 16.40
CA ALA A 104 13.23 10.11 15.74
C ALA A 104 11.84 9.49 15.58
N ASN A 105 11.01 9.55 16.62
CA ASN A 105 9.65 9.03 16.57
C ASN A 105 8.76 9.81 15.60
N ALA A 106 8.94 11.14 15.48
CA ALA A 106 8.24 11.93 14.49
C ALA A 106 8.59 11.46 13.07
N ALA A 107 9.88 11.26 12.78
CA ALA A 107 10.34 10.76 11.49
C ALA A 107 9.78 9.36 11.16
N GLU A 108 9.64 8.48 12.16
CA GLU A 108 9.02 7.17 11.95
C GLU A 108 7.52 7.27 11.64
N ILE A 109 6.78 8.12 12.35
CA ILE A 109 5.33 8.31 12.10
C ILE A 109 5.11 8.95 10.73
N GLU A 110 5.94 9.92 10.33
CA GLU A 110 5.91 10.52 8.99
C GLU A 110 6.16 9.48 7.90
N ALA A 111 7.15 8.61 8.07
CA ALA A 111 7.44 7.55 7.11
C ALA A 111 6.26 6.58 6.98
N VAL A 112 5.68 6.13 8.10
CA VAL A 112 4.50 5.26 8.10
C VAL A 112 3.30 5.95 7.43
N ALA A 113 3.08 7.23 7.71
CA ALA A 113 2.00 8.01 7.08
C ALA A 113 2.19 8.09 5.56
N ALA A 114 3.40 8.39 5.10
CA ALA A 114 3.73 8.44 3.67
C ALA A 114 3.49 7.10 2.98
N ALA A 115 3.94 5.98 3.58
CA ALA A 115 3.73 4.65 3.00
C ALA A 115 2.25 4.25 2.96
N LEU A 116 1.48 4.51 4.03
CA LEU A 116 0.02 4.29 3.98
C LEU A 116 -0.66 5.15 2.92
N GLY A 117 -0.17 6.37 2.69
CA GLY A 117 -0.63 7.23 1.61
C GLY A 117 -0.41 6.62 0.22
N GLN A 118 0.79 6.08 -0.04
CA GLN A 118 1.11 5.42 -1.31
C GLN A 118 0.39 4.08 -1.48
N LEU A 119 0.32 3.26 -0.43
CA LEU A 119 -0.45 2.00 -0.46
C LEU A 119 -1.94 2.23 -0.72
N ARG A 120 -2.51 3.32 -0.19
CA ARG A 120 -3.87 3.73 -0.54
C ARG A 120 -3.99 4.06 -2.03
N ALA A 121 -3.02 4.79 -2.60
CA ALA A 121 -3.04 5.11 -4.03
C ALA A 121 -2.95 3.84 -4.89
N LEU A 122 -2.07 2.90 -4.51
CA LEU A 122 -1.96 1.58 -5.14
C LEU A 122 -3.25 0.77 -5.05
N LEU A 123 -3.93 0.78 -3.90
CA LEU A 123 -5.23 0.10 -3.77
C LEU A 123 -6.30 0.67 -4.70
N VAL A 124 -6.34 1.99 -4.86
CA VAL A 124 -7.28 2.64 -5.77
C VAL A 124 -6.94 2.29 -7.23
N LEU A 125 -5.67 2.33 -7.60
CA LEU A 125 -5.23 1.92 -8.94
C LEU A 125 -5.54 0.44 -9.21
N ALA A 126 -5.25 -0.43 -8.25
CA ALA A 126 -5.57 -1.86 -8.32
C ALA A 126 -7.06 -2.11 -8.50
N GLY A 127 -7.92 -1.35 -7.81
CA GLY A 127 -9.37 -1.41 -8.00
C GLY A 127 -9.78 -1.07 -9.43
N LYS A 128 -9.24 0.01 -10.01
CA LYS A 128 -9.51 0.38 -11.41
C LYS A 128 -9.00 -0.68 -12.39
N MET A 129 -7.80 -1.23 -12.16
CA MET A 129 -7.27 -2.29 -13.00
C MET A 129 -8.16 -3.54 -12.96
N ALA A 130 -8.63 -3.92 -11.78
CA ALA A 130 -9.54 -5.06 -11.61
C ALA A 130 -10.91 -4.85 -12.28
N GLU A 131 -11.37 -3.61 -12.43
CA GLU A 131 -12.62 -3.29 -13.15
C GLU A 131 -12.45 -3.39 -14.68
N MET A 132 -11.25 -3.12 -15.20
CA MET A 132 -10.96 -3.16 -16.64
C MET A 132 -10.47 -4.53 -17.11
N ALA A 133 -9.84 -5.31 -16.22
CA ALA A 133 -9.24 -6.58 -16.57
C ALA A 133 -10.26 -7.73 -16.61
N LYS A 134 -10.05 -8.67 -17.54
CA LYS A 134 -10.80 -9.93 -17.58
C LYS A 134 -10.47 -10.77 -16.34
N PRO A 135 -11.41 -11.56 -15.79
CA PRO A 135 -11.11 -12.50 -14.69
C PRO A 135 -9.91 -13.40 -15.04
N GLY A 136 -9.03 -13.63 -14.07
CA GLY A 136 -7.77 -14.38 -14.25
C GLY A 136 -6.61 -13.59 -14.88
N ARG A 137 -6.83 -12.36 -15.39
CA ARG A 137 -5.78 -11.47 -15.90
C ARG A 137 -5.59 -10.29 -14.95
N LEU A 138 -4.36 -10.06 -14.47
CA LEU A 138 -4.09 -8.96 -13.52
C LEU A 138 -4.03 -7.57 -14.18
N PHE A 139 -3.81 -7.55 -15.49
CA PHE A 139 -3.71 -6.35 -16.30
C PHE A 139 -4.81 -6.33 -17.35
N PRO A 140 -5.40 -5.16 -17.65
CA PRO A 140 -6.34 -5.02 -18.74
C PRO A 140 -5.63 -5.24 -20.08
N ASP A 141 -6.33 -5.89 -21.01
CA ASP A 141 -5.85 -5.99 -22.39
C ASP A 141 -5.80 -4.56 -22.99
N VAL A 142 -4.71 -4.20 -23.66
CA VAL A 142 -4.74 -3.03 -24.56
C VAL A 142 -5.56 -3.49 -25.75
N GLU A 143 -6.61 -2.75 -26.11
CA GLU A 143 -7.24 -2.94 -27.42
C GLU A 143 -6.14 -2.68 -28.45
N GLU A 144 -5.64 -3.75 -29.08
CA GLU A 144 -5.12 -3.63 -30.42
C GLU A 144 -6.30 -3.10 -31.24
N GLU A 145 -6.21 -1.86 -31.71
CA GLU A 145 -7.04 -1.45 -32.82
C GLU A 145 -6.70 -2.42 -33.95
N GLU A 146 -7.51 -3.47 -34.10
CA GLU A 146 -7.48 -4.39 -35.23
C GLU A 146 -7.70 -3.54 -36.49
N GLU A 147 -6.61 -3.08 -37.11
CA GLU A 147 -6.60 -2.93 -38.57
C GLU A 147 -6.70 -4.35 -39.12
N GLU A 148 -7.88 -4.69 -39.64
CA GLU A 148 -8.11 -5.91 -40.42
C GLU A 148 -7.08 -6.03 -41.56
N GLU A 149 -6.77 -7.29 -41.88
CA GLU A 149 -6.01 -7.78 -43.06
C GLU A 149 -4.50 -8.02 -42.87
N GLU A 150 -4.09 -9.25 -42.55
CA GLU A 150 -3.77 -10.29 -43.55
C GLU A 150 -3.14 -11.53 -42.86
N GLU A 151 -3.62 -12.70 -43.26
CA GLU A 151 -3.09 -14.02 -42.89
C GLU A 151 -1.60 -14.16 -43.23
N LYS A 152 -0.70 -14.26 -42.23
CA LYS A 152 0.54 -15.04 -42.34
C LYS A 152 0.94 -15.67 -41.00
N GLU A 153 1.03 -16.99 -41.02
CA GLU A 153 1.65 -17.83 -40.01
C GLU A 153 3.15 -17.55 -39.88
N GLU A 154 3.69 -17.88 -38.70
CA GLU A 154 5.12 -18.05 -38.34
C GLU A 154 5.92 -16.77 -38.00
N GLU A 155 5.97 -16.41 -36.71
CA GLU A 155 7.10 -16.70 -35.80
C GLU A 155 6.87 -16.04 -34.43
N GLU A 156 7.27 -16.76 -33.38
CA GLU A 156 7.10 -16.43 -31.97
C GLU A 156 7.75 -15.08 -31.57
N GLU A 157 6.94 -14.04 -31.32
CA GLU A 157 7.24 -13.02 -30.31
C GLU A 157 5.95 -12.72 -29.52
N GLU A 158 5.67 -13.57 -28.53
CA GLU A 158 4.74 -13.25 -27.43
C GLU A 158 5.28 -12.05 -26.64
N LEU A 159 5.00 -10.83 -27.09
CA LEU A 159 5.15 -9.62 -26.27
C LEU A 159 3.76 -9.18 -25.78
N GLU A 160 3.33 -9.89 -24.74
CA GLU A 160 2.59 -9.42 -23.58
C GLU A 160 1.79 -8.12 -23.74
N GLY A 161 0.46 -8.25 -23.74
CA GLY A 161 -0.50 -7.15 -23.68
C GLY A 161 -0.06 -6.06 -22.71
N GLY A 162 0.24 -4.88 -23.27
CA GLY A 162 0.84 -3.77 -22.55
C GLY A 162 -0.03 -3.24 -21.41
N ILE A 163 0.60 -2.55 -20.46
CA ILE A 163 -0.12 -1.79 -19.45
C ILE A 163 -0.67 -0.52 -20.11
N SER A 164 -1.98 -0.27 -20.04
CA SER A 164 -2.62 0.95 -20.57
C SER A 164 -1.87 2.23 -20.16
N GLU A 165 -1.72 3.19 -21.09
CA GLU A 165 -1.02 4.47 -20.87
C GLU A 165 -1.54 5.21 -19.62
N VAL A 166 -2.84 5.10 -19.34
CA VAL A 166 -3.47 5.70 -18.16
C VAL A 166 -2.94 5.10 -16.86
N VAL A 167 -2.74 3.78 -16.82
CA VAL A 167 -2.19 3.06 -15.66
C VAL A 167 -0.72 3.42 -15.46
N LEU A 168 0.06 3.47 -16.54
CA LEU A 168 1.47 3.90 -16.49
C LEU A 168 1.59 5.34 -15.99
N ARG A 169 0.72 6.23 -16.46
CA ARG A 169 0.68 7.62 -16.01
C ARG A 169 0.32 7.72 -14.53
N GLU A 170 -0.71 7.02 -14.06
CA GLU A 170 -1.07 7.03 -12.64
C GLU A 170 0.07 6.48 -11.77
N TYR A 171 0.69 5.37 -12.18
CA TYR A 171 1.84 4.78 -11.49
C TYR A 171 3.05 5.73 -11.45
N SER A 172 3.37 6.44 -12.55
CA SER A 172 4.49 7.39 -12.62
C SER A 172 4.39 8.53 -11.62
N THR A 173 3.18 8.85 -11.15
CA THR A 173 2.95 9.89 -10.13
C THR A 173 3.12 9.39 -8.70
N MET A 174 3.29 8.08 -8.49
CA MET A 174 3.45 7.48 -7.16
C MET A 174 4.89 7.61 -6.65
N GLN A 175 5.01 7.89 -5.35
CA GLN A 175 6.31 8.07 -4.70
C GLN A 175 6.81 6.77 -4.07
N ASN A 176 7.46 5.94 -4.88
CA ASN A 176 7.96 4.63 -4.46
C ASN A 176 9.07 4.70 -3.39
N GLY A 177 9.76 5.85 -3.26
CA GLY A 177 10.84 6.04 -2.28
C GLY A 177 10.42 5.85 -0.82
N CYS A 178 9.12 5.92 -0.50
CA CYS A 178 8.63 5.66 0.86
C CYS A 178 8.77 4.20 1.30
N PHE A 179 8.84 3.25 0.35
CA PHE A 179 9.00 1.82 0.63
C PHE A 179 10.47 1.43 0.86
N TYR A 180 11.40 2.20 0.29
CA TYR A 180 12.84 1.89 0.27
C TYR A 180 13.66 2.77 1.25
N GLY A 181 13.00 3.71 1.94
CA GLY A 181 13.63 4.59 2.91
C GLY A 181 13.98 3.92 4.25
N ARG A 182 14.77 4.62 5.07
CA ARG A 182 15.38 4.15 6.34
C ARG A 182 14.43 3.60 7.44
N CYS A 183 13.12 3.61 7.25
CA CYS A 183 12.15 3.32 8.32
C CYS A 183 11.15 2.19 8.04
N LEU A 184 11.09 1.66 6.80
CA LEU A 184 10.01 0.77 6.37
C LEU A 184 10.47 -0.41 5.51
N GLY A 185 11.68 -0.93 5.71
CA GLY A 185 12.03 -2.23 5.14
C GLY A 185 11.01 -3.28 5.58
N PHE A 186 10.01 -3.55 4.74
CA PHE A 186 8.99 -4.56 4.97
C PHE A 186 9.66 -5.92 4.76
N GLN A 187 10.39 -6.38 5.77
CA GLN A 187 10.76 -7.80 5.83
C GLN A 187 9.48 -8.56 6.23
N VAL A 188 8.78 -9.10 5.24
CA VAL A 188 7.75 -10.11 5.46
C VAL A 188 8.41 -11.26 6.21
N ARG A 189 8.09 -11.38 7.51
CA ARG A 189 8.71 -12.40 8.36
C ARG A 189 8.14 -13.75 7.93
N SER A 190 8.98 -14.57 7.26
CA SER A 190 8.66 -15.96 6.91
C SER A 190 8.43 -16.75 8.19
N GLY A 191 7.17 -17.02 8.50
CA GLY A 191 6.76 -17.64 9.75
C GLY A 191 5.37 -18.24 9.63
N GLY A 192 5.24 -19.25 8.78
CA GLY A 192 4.06 -20.10 8.68
C GLY A 192 3.58 -20.32 7.25
N ILE A 193 4.12 -21.36 6.61
CA ILE A 193 3.58 -22.07 5.43
C ILE A 193 3.36 -21.19 4.19
N PHE A 194 4.44 -20.96 3.44
CA PHE A 194 4.57 -21.16 1.98
C PHE A 194 5.91 -20.52 1.58
N GLY A 195 6.89 -21.38 1.27
CA GLY A 195 8.14 -20.95 0.64
C GLY A 195 7.84 -20.60 -0.81
N GLY A 196 7.84 -19.29 -1.12
CA GLY A 196 7.58 -18.78 -2.47
C GLY A 196 7.60 -17.24 -2.59
N PHE A 197 7.76 -16.52 -1.48
CA PHE A 197 7.71 -15.05 -1.50
C PHE A 197 8.91 -14.34 -2.13
N ARG A 198 9.96 -15.09 -2.50
CA ARG A 198 11.14 -14.55 -3.20
C ARG A 198 10.97 -14.51 -4.72
N GLU A 199 9.96 -15.20 -5.26
CA GLU A 199 9.71 -15.26 -6.71
C GLU A 199 8.68 -14.21 -7.17
N ILE A 200 7.69 -13.87 -6.34
CA ILE A 200 6.64 -12.90 -6.71
C ILE A 200 7.17 -11.46 -6.86
N TRP A 201 8.22 -11.09 -6.13
CA TRP A 201 8.88 -9.78 -6.26
C TRP A 201 10.08 -9.81 -7.24
N GLY A 202 10.47 -10.98 -7.74
CA GLY A 202 11.51 -11.11 -8.77
C GLY A 202 11.00 -10.78 -10.18
N ILE A 203 9.71 -10.99 -10.43
CA ILE A 203 9.11 -10.78 -11.76
C ILE A 203 8.94 -9.30 -12.11
N PHE A 204 8.92 -8.40 -11.12
CA PHE A 204 8.71 -6.96 -11.34
C PHE A 204 10.02 -6.12 -11.41
N TRP A 205 11.21 -6.75 -11.36
CA TRP A 205 12.46 -6.01 -11.12
C TRP A 205 13.66 -6.40 -12.01
N GLU A 206 13.45 -7.07 -13.16
CA GLU A 206 14.51 -7.26 -14.17
C GLU A 206 14.22 -6.63 -15.55
N PHE A 207 13.42 -5.56 -15.60
CA PHE A 207 13.42 -4.61 -16.72
C PHE A 207 13.34 -3.16 -16.22
#